data_AF-A0AA40E0U6-F1
#
_entry.id   AF-A0AA40E0U6-F1
#
_cell.length_a   1.000
_cell.length_b   1.000
_cell.length_c   1.000
_cell.angle_alpha   90.00
_cell.angle_beta   90.00
_cell.angle_gamma   90.00
#
_symmetry.space_group_name_H-M   'P 1'
#
loop_
_entity.id
_entity.type
_entity.pdbx_description
1 polymer ?
#
loop_
_entity_poly.entity_id
_entity_poly.type
_entity_poly.pdbx_seq_one_letter_code
_entity_poly.pdbx_strand_id
1 'polypeptide(L)'
;MLAVQRAVVPAAGRAWDALTLARVAYLEVLMALVVYCGMVMQFDVAAAVGVGLGLSEPEDWPPLFGSLADCYTLANVWGRFWHQYIRQPSLGVSQYLIRTLHVQPHSQLAYFTHLATAFVISDFFHVLSVGSVSPGFLPLSSLVAHMSRFFLVQPLATAAESIVMRLYARHVQPQLLPSSGEQKQTLHDLSGKSDGGKAASVPAVSKSDGSAVPKDVQGQHDTNSERKRKALHALLRASCRIFGYLWVLCWFVVTGWPFVKAYLDVRMADWGLPYSILESACTGRES
;
A
#
# COMPACT_ATOMS: atom_id res chain seq x y z
N MET A 1 2.46 15.81 30.59
CA MET A 1 2.36 14.70 29.61
C MET A 1 1.19 13.74 29.82
N LEU A 2 0.65 13.53 31.04
CA LEU A 2 -0.75 13.06 31.23
C LEU A 2 -1.77 13.90 30.43
N ALA A 3 -1.41 15.15 30.12
CA ALA A 3 -2.13 16.04 29.23
C ALA A 3 -2.19 15.55 27.77
N VAL A 4 -1.18 14.84 27.23
CA VAL A 4 -1.20 14.32 25.84
C VAL A 4 -2.19 13.16 25.74
N GLN A 5 -2.12 12.19 26.68
CA GLN A 5 -3.10 11.10 26.76
C GLN A 5 -4.55 11.59 26.98
N ARG A 6 -4.76 12.60 27.82
CA ARG A 6 -6.09 13.20 28.05
C ARG A 6 -6.57 14.13 26.93
N ALA A 7 -5.67 14.69 26.11
CA ALA A 7 -6.02 15.67 25.09
C ALA A 7 -6.27 15.09 23.69
N VAL A 8 -5.82 13.86 23.43
CA VAL A 8 -5.88 13.27 22.08
C VAL A 8 -7.14 12.45 21.85
N VAL A 9 -7.62 11.67 22.83
CA VAL A 9 -8.85 10.89 22.66
C VAL A 9 -9.95 11.43 23.56
N PRO A 10 -11.08 11.84 23.00
CA PRO A 10 -12.21 12.21 23.82
C PRO A 10 -12.67 11.03 24.68
N ALA A 11 -12.99 11.28 25.95
CA ALA A 11 -13.75 10.33 26.75
C ALA A 11 -15.04 9.95 26.00
N ALA A 12 -15.54 8.73 26.22
CA ALA A 12 -16.75 8.23 25.57
C ALA A 12 -17.86 9.28 25.58
N GLY A 13 -18.29 9.74 24.40
CA GLY A 13 -19.32 10.76 24.23
C GLY A 13 -18.90 12.11 23.60
N ARG A 14 -17.62 12.37 23.33
CA ARG A 14 -17.18 13.55 22.54
C ARG A 14 -16.81 13.14 21.11
N ALA A 15 -17.28 13.92 20.13
CA ALA A 15 -17.19 13.61 18.70
C ALA A 15 -15.75 13.59 18.19
N TRP A 16 -15.47 12.72 17.20
CA TRP A 16 -14.24 12.71 16.41
C TRP A 16 -14.19 13.94 15.51
N ASP A 17 -13.81 15.09 16.07
CA ASP A 17 -13.66 16.33 15.33
C ASP A 17 -12.36 16.36 14.51
N ALA A 18 -12.26 17.31 13.57
CA ALA A 18 -11.12 17.41 12.67
C ALA A 18 -9.79 17.61 13.42
N LEU A 19 -9.81 18.31 14.55
CA LEU A 19 -8.63 18.52 15.38
C LEU A 19 -8.15 17.24 16.05
N THR A 20 -9.06 16.40 16.54
CA THR A 20 -8.75 15.07 17.08
C THR A 20 -8.12 14.20 16.00
N LEU A 21 -8.70 14.14 14.80
CA LEU A 21 -8.15 13.37 13.69
C LEU A 21 -6.75 13.86 13.28
N ALA A 22 -6.53 15.17 13.23
CA ALA A 22 -5.22 15.75 12.93
C ALA A 22 -4.15 15.36 13.97
N ARG A 23 -4.52 15.32 15.26
CA ARG A 23 -3.61 14.89 16.35
C ARG A 23 -3.28 13.41 16.26
N VAL A 24 -4.27 12.56 15.97
CA VAL A 24 -4.08 11.12 15.78
C VAL A 24 -3.12 10.86 14.62
N ALA A 25 -3.39 11.47 13.46
CA ALA A 25 -2.53 11.35 12.29
C ALA A 25 -1.10 11.86 12.58
N TYR A 26 -0.95 12.98 13.30
CA TYR A 26 0.36 13.48 13.70
C TYR A 26 1.14 12.47 14.55
N LEU A 27 0.51 11.85 15.54
CA LEU A 27 1.17 10.87 16.42
C LEU A 27 1.51 9.58 15.68
N GLU A 28 0.66 9.13 14.77
CA GLU A 28 0.93 7.98 13.91
C GLU A 28 2.11 8.23 12.98
N VAL A 29 2.16 9.39 12.33
CA VAL A 29 3.28 9.78 11.47
C VAL A 29 4.57 9.89 12.28
N LEU A 30 4.51 10.50 13.47
CA LEU A 30 5.66 10.61 14.36
C LEU A 30 6.15 9.22 14.80
N MET A 31 5.25 8.34 15.21
CA MET A 31 5.58 6.96 15.58
C MET A 31 6.20 6.21 14.40
N ALA A 32 5.59 6.29 13.22
CA ALA A 32 6.08 5.64 12.01
C ALA A 32 7.49 6.13 11.64
N LEU A 33 7.76 7.43 11.76
CA LEU A 33 9.07 8.02 11.52
C LEU A 33 10.10 7.53 12.53
N VAL A 34 9.77 7.53 13.83
CA VAL A 34 10.66 7.04 14.90
C VAL A 34 11.00 5.57 14.68
N VAL A 35 10.00 4.74 14.37
CA VAL A 35 10.18 3.30 14.09
C VAL A 35 11.03 3.10 12.83
N TYR A 36 10.74 3.83 11.75
CA TYR A 36 11.50 3.77 10.50
C TYR A 36 12.97 4.10 10.74
N CYS A 37 13.27 5.25 11.34
CA CYS A 37 14.63 5.69 11.63
C CYS A 37 15.35 4.72 12.58
N GLY A 38 14.66 4.25 13.63
CA GLY A 38 15.23 3.31 14.58
C GLY A 38 15.60 1.98 13.93
N MET A 39 14.75 1.45 13.05
CA MET A 39 15.02 0.21 12.34
C MET A 39 16.14 0.34 11.32
N VAL A 40 16.17 1.43 10.53
CA VAL A 40 17.27 1.70 9.60
C VAL A 40 18.58 1.79 10.37
N MET A 41 18.62 2.56 11.46
CA MET A 41 19.83 2.72 12.27
C MET A 41 20.30 1.37 12.86
N GLN A 42 19.40 0.56 13.41
CA GLN A 42 19.76 -0.76 13.95
C GLN A 42 20.29 -1.69 12.86
N PHE A 43 19.67 -1.68 11.68
CA PHE A 43 20.07 -2.48 10.54
C PHE A 43 21.44 -2.06 10.00
N ASP A 44 21.67 -0.76 9.84
CA ASP A 44 22.94 -0.20 9.34
C ASP A 44 24.09 -0.45 10.33
N VAL A 45 23.84 -0.35 11.64
CA VAL A 45 24.84 -0.70 12.66
C VAL A 45 25.19 -2.18 12.59
N ALA A 46 24.18 -3.07 12.47
CA ALA A 46 24.43 -4.50 12.33
C ALA A 46 25.20 -4.82 11.04
N ALA A 47 24.86 -4.15 9.93
CA ALA A 47 25.57 -4.27 8.66
C ALA A 47 27.04 -3.83 8.78
N ALA A 48 27.29 -2.65 9.38
CA ALA A 48 28.64 -2.14 9.58
C ALA A 48 29.50 -3.08 10.44
N VAL A 49 28.92 -3.65 11.50
CA VAL A 49 29.61 -4.64 12.34
C VAL A 49 29.87 -5.94 11.58
N GLY A 50 28.86 -6.47 10.87
CA GLY A 50 28.98 -7.71 10.11
C GLY A 50 30.04 -7.63 9.02
N VAL A 51 30.01 -6.56 8.22
CA VAL A 51 31.01 -6.29 7.17
C VAL A 51 32.37 -5.99 7.79
N GLY A 52 32.44 -5.18 8.85
CA GLY A 52 33.70 -4.83 9.52
C GLY A 52 34.42 -6.02 10.15
N LEU A 53 33.67 -7.04 10.58
CA LEU A 53 34.21 -8.31 11.10
C LEU A 53 34.45 -9.36 10.00
N GLY A 54 34.13 -9.06 8.74
CA GLY A 54 34.27 -10.00 7.62
C GLY A 54 33.28 -11.17 7.66
N LEU A 55 32.13 -11.03 8.33
CA LEU A 55 31.10 -12.06 8.44
C LEU A 55 30.12 -12.07 7.25
N SER A 56 30.06 -10.98 6.50
CA SER A 56 29.13 -10.75 5.38
C SER A 56 29.68 -9.68 4.45
N GLU A 57 29.22 -9.66 3.20
CA GLU A 57 29.54 -8.61 2.23
C GLU A 57 28.48 -7.50 2.27
N PRO A 58 28.80 -6.24 1.87
CA PRO A 58 27.82 -5.15 1.82
C PRO A 58 26.55 -5.49 1.02
N GLU A 59 26.69 -6.32 -0.02
CA GLU A 59 25.61 -6.78 -0.89
C GLU A 59 24.59 -7.68 -0.16
N ASP A 60 24.99 -8.31 0.95
CA ASP A 60 24.12 -9.13 1.80
C ASP A 60 23.13 -8.30 2.63
N TRP A 61 23.31 -6.97 2.67
CA TRP A 61 22.52 -6.02 3.47
C TRP A 61 21.69 -5.09 2.56
N PRO A 62 20.70 -5.61 1.81
CA PRO A 62 19.87 -4.77 0.96
C PRO A 62 19.04 -3.78 1.80
N PRO A 63 18.57 -2.67 1.20
CA PRO A 63 17.76 -1.68 1.90
C PRO A 63 16.56 -2.31 2.62
N LEU A 64 16.40 -1.96 3.90
CA LEU A 64 15.35 -2.50 4.76
C LEU A 64 13.93 -2.13 4.28
N PHE A 65 13.84 -0.96 3.67
CA PHE A 65 12.61 -0.39 3.14
C PHE A 65 12.71 -0.16 1.63
N GLY A 66 11.59 -0.35 0.94
CA GLY A 66 11.47 -0.06 -0.49
C GLY A 66 11.22 1.42 -0.80
N SER A 67 10.69 1.69 -1.99
CA SER A 67 10.36 3.05 -2.41
C SER A 67 8.99 3.51 -1.92
N LEU A 68 8.92 4.72 -1.36
CA LEU A 68 7.65 5.40 -1.08
C LEU A 68 6.82 5.63 -2.35
N ALA A 69 7.46 5.70 -3.52
CA ALA A 69 6.76 5.84 -4.80
C ALA A 69 5.87 4.63 -5.14
N ASP A 70 6.06 3.48 -4.48
CA ASP A 70 5.23 2.31 -4.67
C ASP A 70 4.05 2.23 -3.67
N CYS A 71 4.01 3.08 -2.64
CA CYS A 71 3.07 3.01 -1.52
C CYS A 71 1.64 3.52 -1.83
N TYR A 72 1.13 3.28 -3.04
CA TYR A 72 -0.21 3.65 -3.47
C TYR A 72 -1.24 2.50 -3.37
N THR A 73 -0.84 1.35 -2.83
CA THR A 73 -1.75 0.24 -2.45
C THR A 73 -1.26 -0.39 -1.15
N LEU A 74 -2.18 -0.92 -0.34
CA LEU A 74 -1.82 -1.65 0.88
C LEU A 74 -0.94 -2.86 0.56
N ALA A 75 -1.24 -3.57 -0.53
CA ALA A 75 -0.41 -4.67 -1.01
C ALA A 75 1.05 -4.24 -1.26
N ASN A 76 1.28 -3.05 -1.82
CA ASN A 76 2.63 -2.55 -2.07
C ASN A 76 3.30 -2.07 -0.79
N VAL A 77 2.57 -1.39 0.10
CA VAL A 77 3.13 -0.96 1.39
C VAL A 77 3.71 -2.15 2.13
N TRP A 78 2.94 -3.22 2.31
CA TRP A 78 3.40 -4.39 3.05
C TRP A 78 4.31 -5.32 2.24
N GLY A 79 4.08 -5.43 0.94
CA GLY A 79 4.78 -6.38 0.07
C GLY A 79 6.08 -5.86 -0.54
N ARG A 80 6.29 -4.54 -0.59
CA ARG A 80 7.45 -3.90 -1.25
C ARG A 80 8.15 -2.86 -0.40
N PHE A 81 7.44 -2.16 0.47
CA PHE A 81 8.02 -1.06 1.24
C PHE A 81 8.42 -1.48 2.66
N TRP A 82 7.51 -2.03 3.45
CA TRP A 82 7.68 -2.25 4.89
C TRP A 82 8.33 -3.61 5.21
N HIS A 83 9.25 -3.67 6.18
CA HIS A 83 9.81 -4.90 6.78
C HIS A 83 10.21 -6.02 5.79
N GLN A 84 11.09 -5.72 4.82
CA GLN A 84 11.43 -6.70 3.80
C GLN A 84 12.18 -7.94 4.33
N TYR A 85 12.94 -7.80 5.42
CA TYR A 85 13.70 -8.90 6.03
C TYR A 85 12.84 -9.99 6.70
N ILE A 86 11.62 -9.67 7.16
CA ILE A 86 10.72 -10.65 7.80
C ILE A 86 10.03 -11.54 6.77
N ARG A 87 10.04 -11.13 5.49
CA ARG A 87 9.34 -11.82 4.41
C ARG A 87 9.75 -13.28 4.28
N GLN A 88 11.05 -13.59 4.34
CA GLN A 88 11.55 -14.95 4.16
C GLN A 88 11.14 -15.88 5.33
N PRO A 89 11.35 -15.51 6.61
CA PRO A 89 10.83 -16.29 7.74
C PRO A 89 9.33 -16.55 7.67
N SER A 90 8.52 -15.53 7.36
CA SER A 90 7.07 -15.69 7.25
C SER A 90 6.64 -16.54 6.06
N LEU A 91 7.41 -16.52 4.97
CA LEU A 91 7.13 -17.32 3.79
C LEU A 91 7.29 -18.82 4.08
N GLY A 92 8.29 -19.22 4.87
CA GLY A 92 8.47 -20.61 5.28
C GLY A 92 7.25 -21.18 6.03
N VAL A 93 6.76 -20.44 7.02
CA VAL A 93 5.58 -20.85 7.82
C VAL A 93 4.32 -20.93 6.96
N SER A 94 4.09 -19.94 6.10
CA SER A 94 2.91 -19.92 5.24
C SER A 94 2.94 -20.98 4.14
N GLN A 95 4.11 -21.30 3.58
CA GLN A 95 4.26 -22.42 2.65
C GLN A 95 3.96 -23.76 3.31
N TYR A 96 4.38 -23.95 4.56
CA TYR A 96 4.03 -25.12 5.35
C TYR A 96 2.49 -25.22 5.49
N LEU A 97 1.82 -24.14 5.91
CA LEU A 97 0.36 -24.11 6.03
C LEU A 97 -0.37 -24.41 4.72
N ILE A 98 0.08 -23.82 3.60
CA ILE A 98 -0.50 -24.06 2.27
C ILE A 98 -0.41 -25.54 1.89
N ARG A 99 0.74 -26.18 2.16
CA ARG A 99 0.93 -27.61 1.88
C ARG A 99 0.05 -28.48 2.77
N THR A 100 0.03 -28.21 4.08
CA THR A 100 -0.77 -28.99 5.04
C THR A 100 -2.28 -28.88 4.77
N LEU A 101 -2.75 -27.70 4.38
CA LEU A 101 -4.16 -27.44 4.09
C LEU A 101 -4.54 -27.75 2.63
N HIS A 102 -3.61 -28.28 1.81
CA HIS A 102 -3.82 -28.58 0.39
C HIS A 102 -4.37 -27.39 -0.42
N VAL A 103 -3.96 -26.18 -0.08
CA VAL A 103 -4.38 -24.97 -0.80
C VAL A 103 -3.69 -24.95 -2.16
N GLN A 104 -4.46 -24.71 -3.23
CA GLN A 104 -3.92 -24.65 -4.59
C GLN A 104 -2.83 -23.55 -4.69
N PRO A 105 -1.61 -23.88 -5.12
CA PRO A 105 -0.56 -22.89 -5.33
C PRO A 105 -1.00 -21.79 -6.30
N HIS A 106 -0.51 -20.57 -6.08
CA HIS A 106 -0.83 -19.38 -6.88
C HIS A 106 -2.33 -18.98 -6.91
N SER A 107 -3.16 -19.59 -6.07
CA SER A 107 -4.55 -19.16 -5.88
C SER A 107 -4.64 -17.89 -5.02
N GLN A 108 -5.79 -17.22 -5.05
CA GLN A 108 -6.07 -16.09 -4.15
C GLN A 108 -6.05 -16.51 -2.68
N LEU A 109 -6.44 -17.76 -2.39
CA LEU A 109 -6.38 -18.31 -1.05
C LEU A 109 -4.93 -18.48 -0.60
N ALA A 110 -4.03 -18.99 -1.46
CA ALA A 110 -2.60 -19.06 -1.15
C ALA A 110 -2.00 -17.68 -0.86
N TYR A 111 -2.33 -16.67 -1.68
CA TYR A 111 -1.91 -15.29 -1.45
C TYR A 111 -2.40 -14.75 -0.09
N PHE A 112 -3.69 -14.97 0.22
CA PHE A 112 -4.25 -14.57 1.51
C PHE A 112 -3.59 -15.30 2.68
N THR A 113 -3.30 -16.60 2.56
CA THR A 113 -2.60 -17.37 3.59
C THR A 113 -1.21 -16.79 3.86
N HIS A 114 -0.42 -16.49 2.82
CA HIS A 114 0.88 -15.84 2.99
C HIS A 114 0.77 -14.53 3.78
N LEU A 115 -0.20 -13.69 3.40
CA LEU A 115 -0.41 -12.39 4.02
C LEU A 115 -0.89 -12.52 5.47
N ALA A 116 -1.91 -13.34 5.71
CA ALA A 116 -2.46 -13.58 7.04
C ALA A 116 -1.40 -14.16 8.00
N THR A 117 -0.60 -15.13 7.54
CA THR A 117 0.50 -15.68 8.34
C THR A 117 1.52 -14.60 8.73
N ALA A 118 1.93 -13.75 7.80
CA ALA A 118 2.88 -12.68 8.08
C ALA A 118 2.34 -11.70 9.15
N PHE A 119 1.05 -11.33 9.05
CA PHE A 119 0.42 -10.43 10.02
C PHE A 119 0.16 -11.06 11.38
N VAL A 120 -0.19 -12.35 11.44
CA VAL A 120 -0.34 -13.08 12.72
C VAL A 120 1.01 -13.20 13.43
N ILE A 121 2.08 -13.50 12.70
CA ILE A 121 3.44 -13.54 13.26
C ILE A 121 3.84 -12.15 13.78
N SER A 122 3.55 -11.09 13.00
CA SER A 122 3.83 -9.71 13.40
C SER A 122 3.07 -9.33 14.67
N ASP A 123 1.78 -9.62 14.73
CA ASP A 123 0.94 -9.39 15.91
C ASP A 123 1.51 -10.06 17.17
N PHE A 124 1.87 -11.34 17.05
CA PHE A 124 2.48 -12.10 18.13
C PHE A 124 3.76 -11.44 18.66
N PHE A 125 4.68 -11.04 17.78
CA PHE A 125 5.93 -10.41 18.21
C PHE A 125 5.73 -8.99 18.77
N HIS A 126 4.73 -8.25 18.30
CA HIS A 126 4.41 -6.94 18.86
C HIS A 126 3.76 -7.03 20.24
N VAL A 127 2.87 -7.99 20.46
CA VAL A 127 2.33 -8.28 21.80
C VAL A 127 3.45 -8.75 22.74
N LEU A 128 4.28 -9.69 22.29
CA LEU A 128 5.36 -10.24 23.09
C LEU A 128 6.37 -9.16 23.48
N SER A 129 6.86 -8.39 22.51
CA SER A 129 7.87 -7.36 22.77
C SER A 129 7.37 -6.30 23.77
N VAL A 130 6.20 -5.71 23.54
CA VAL A 130 5.63 -4.69 24.43
C VAL A 130 5.30 -5.28 25.81
N GLY A 131 4.76 -6.50 25.85
CA GLY A 131 4.44 -7.19 27.10
C GLY A 131 5.66 -7.51 27.95
N SER A 132 6.79 -7.83 27.32
CA SER A 132 8.05 -8.15 28.01
C SER A 132 8.79 -6.92 28.53
N VAL A 133 8.78 -5.80 27.79
CA VAL A 133 9.49 -4.57 28.19
C VAL A 133 8.71 -3.69 29.16
N SER A 134 7.39 -3.86 29.25
CA SER A 134 6.53 -3.05 30.11
C SER A 134 5.50 -3.89 30.86
N PRO A 135 5.95 -4.85 31.68
CA PRO A 135 5.04 -5.69 32.44
C PRO A 135 4.20 -4.85 33.41
N GLY A 136 2.88 -5.09 33.42
CA GLY A 136 1.95 -4.48 34.38
C GLY A 136 1.41 -3.10 34.00
N PHE A 137 1.85 -2.48 32.89
CA PHE A 137 1.31 -1.19 32.44
C PHE A 137 -0.09 -1.30 31.82
N LEU A 138 -0.32 -2.38 31.07
CA LEU A 138 -1.60 -2.69 30.45
C LEU A 138 -1.99 -4.14 30.76
N PRO A 139 -3.28 -4.43 31.01
CA PRO A 139 -3.76 -5.80 31.01
C PRO A 139 -3.45 -6.48 29.68
N LEU A 140 -2.94 -7.72 29.70
CA LEU A 140 -2.55 -8.46 28.50
C LEU A 140 -3.67 -8.53 27.47
N SER A 141 -4.92 -8.72 27.92
CA SER A 141 -6.09 -8.75 27.04
C SER A 141 -6.29 -7.44 26.27
N SER A 142 -6.00 -6.30 26.88
CA SER A 142 -6.10 -4.98 26.23
C SER A 142 -4.96 -4.78 25.24
N LEU A 143 -3.74 -5.18 25.60
CA LEU A 143 -2.59 -5.13 24.69
C LEU A 143 -2.84 -5.99 23.44
N VAL A 144 -3.23 -7.24 23.63
CA VAL A 144 -3.62 -8.16 22.55
C VAL A 144 -4.73 -7.54 21.71
N ALA A 145 -5.81 -7.04 22.32
CA ALA A 145 -6.91 -6.45 21.56
C ALA A 145 -6.49 -5.23 20.73
N HIS A 146 -5.59 -4.38 21.22
CA HIS A 146 -5.09 -3.24 20.47
C HIS A 146 -4.20 -3.65 19.29
N MET A 147 -3.22 -4.53 19.53
CA MET A 147 -2.29 -5.01 18.49
C MET A 147 -3.03 -5.82 17.43
N SER A 148 -3.84 -6.79 17.84
CA SER A 148 -4.55 -7.67 16.91
C SER A 148 -5.54 -6.90 16.04
N ARG A 149 -6.20 -5.85 16.56
CA ARG A 149 -7.07 -4.99 15.73
C ARG A 149 -6.30 -4.32 14.60
N PHE A 150 -5.08 -3.86 14.87
CA PHE A 150 -4.25 -3.24 13.85
C PHE A 150 -3.72 -4.27 12.85
N PHE A 151 -3.11 -5.36 13.30
CA PHE A 151 -2.44 -6.30 12.40
C PHE A 151 -3.43 -7.18 11.61
N LEU A 152 -4.51 -7.66 12.22
CA LEU A 152 -5.41 -8.61 11.58
C LEU A 152 -6.37 -7.96 10.57
N VAL A 153 -6.56 -6.64 10.61
CA VAL A 153 -7.36 -5.93 9.60
C VAL A 153 -6.58 -5.70 8.28
N GLN A 154 -5.25 -5.65 8.33
CA GLN A 154 -4.41 -5.43 7.14
C GLN A 154 -4.56 -6.51 6.04
N PRO A 155 -4.55 -7.82 6.34
CA PRO A 155 -4.72 -8.84 5.30
C PRO A 155 -6.12 -8.77 4.67
N LEU A 156 -7.16 -8.46 5.46
CA LEU A 156 -8.53 -8.32 4.97
C LEU A 156 -8.65 -7.15 3.99
N ALA A 157 -8.09 -6.00 4.36
CA ALA A 157 -8.12 -4.80 3.53
C ALA A 157 -7.33 -4.96 2.23
N THR A 158 -6.16 -5.58 2.32
CA THR A 158 -5.34 -5.89 1.14
C THR A 158 -6.05 -6.86 0.20
N ALA A 159 -6.76 -7.86 0.73
CA ALA A 159 -7.57 -8.77 -0.08
C ALA A 159 -8.74 -8.03 -0.75
N ALA A 160 -9.45 -7.18 -0.02
CA ALA A 160 -10.53 -6.35 -0.55
C ALA A 160 -10.04 -5.39 -1.65
N GLU A 161 -8.95 -4.67 -1.41
CA GLU A 161 -8.27 -3.81 -2.40
C GLU A 161 -7.92 -4.60 -3.66
N SER A 162 -7.36 -5.80 -3.50
CA SER A 162 -7.01 -6.68 -4.63
C SER A 162 -8.23 -7.12 -5.43
N ILE A 163 -9.38 -7.36 -4.78
CA ILE A 163 -10.64 -7.67 -5.47
C ILE A 163 -11.13 -6.46 -6.26
N VAL A 164 -11.15 -5.27 -5.66
CA VAL A 164 -11.58 -4.02 -6.32
C VAL A 164 -10.71 -3.73 -7.55
N MET A 165 -9.39 -3.84 -7.43
CA MET A 165 -8.47 -3.65 -8.56
C MET A 165 -8.72 -4.66 -9.69
N ARG A 166 -9.01 -5.92 -9.36
CA ARG A 166 -9.37 -6.94 -10.37
C ARG A 166 -10.68 -6.63 -11.07
N LEU A 167 -11.70 -6.18 -10.33
CA LEU A 167 -12.99 -5.79 -10.92
C LEU A 167 -12.84 -4.56 -11.82
N TYR A 168 -12.07 -3.57 -11.39
CA TYR A 168 -11.74 -2.40 -12.20
C TYR A 168 -11.04 -2.78 -13.52
N ALA A 169 -10.01 -3.62 -13.44
CA ALA A 169 -9.26 -4.08 -14.62
C ALA A 169 -10.13 -4.90 -15.60
N ARG A 170 -11.12 -5.64 -15.09
CA ARG A 170 -12.03 -6.47 -15.91
C ARG A 170 -13.15 -5.67 -16.55
N HIS A 171 -13.75 -4.73 -15.84
CA HIS A 171 -15.00 -4.09 -16.26
C HIS A 171 -14.84 -2.65 -16.71
N VAL A 172 -13.93 -1.88 -16.11
CA VAL A 172 -13.81 -0.43 -16.35
C VAL A 172 -12.70 -0.12 -17.34
N GLN A 173 -11.54 -0.76 -17.18
CA GLN A 173 -10.37 -0.49 -18.03
C GLN A 173 -10.62 -0.76 -19.53
N PRO A 174 -11.29 -1.85 -19.97
CA PRO A 174 -11.56 -2.09 -21.39
C PRO A 174 -12.49 -1.03 -22.01
N GLN A 175 -13.42 -0.48 -21.23
CA GLN A 175 -14.37 0.54 -21.71
C GLN A 175 -13.66 1.89 -21.92
N LEU A 176 -12.71 2.23 -21.04
CA LEU A 176 -11.94 3.47 -21.14
C LEU A 176 -10.87 3.39 -22.23
N LEU A 177 -10.27 2.22 -22.42
CA LEU A 177 -9.14 2.00 -23.33
C LEU A 177 -9.40 0.79 -24.24
N PRO A 178 -10.34 0.89 -25.20
CA PRO A 178 -10.67 -0.22 -26.09
C PRO A 178 -9.44 -0.70 -26.86
N SER A 179 -9.33 -2.01 -27.05
CA SER A 179 -8.28 -2.57 -27.89
C SER A 179 -8.49 -2.09 -29.34
N SER A 180 -7.40 -1.91 -30.10
CA SER A 180 -7.49 -1.45 -31.50
C SER A 180 -8.30 -2.40 -32.40
N GLY A 181 -8.48 -3.67 -31.97
CA GLY A 181 -9.33 -4.67 -32.63
C GLY A 181 -10.82 -4.47 -32.36
N GLU A 182 -11.22 -4.24 -31.10
CA GLU A 182 -12.62 -3.95 -30.74
C GLU A 182 -13.12 -2.66 -31.39
N GLN A 183 -12.27 -1.63 -31.47
CA GLN A 183 -12.63 -0.35 -32.08
C GLN A 183 -12.94 -0.49 -33.58
N LYS A 184 -12.19 -1.32 -34.32
CA LYS A 184 -12.49 -1.63 -35.73
C LYS A 184 -13.81 -2.38 -35.89
N GLN A 185 -14.13 -3.28 -34.95
CA GLN A 185 -15.35 -4.07 -34.97
C GLN A 185 -16.58 -3.22 -34.64
N THR A 186 -16.49 -2.33 -33.64
CA THR A 186 -17.56 -1.37 -33.33
C THR A 186 -17.80 -0.37 -34.47
N LEU A 187 -16.73 0.12 -35.12
CA LEU A 187 -16.85 1.00 -36.30
C LEU A 187 -17.50 0.27 -37.49
N HIS A 188 -17.17 -1.01 -37.70
CA HIS A 188 -17.78 -1.82 -38.75
C HIS A 188 -19.27 -2.11 -38.47
N ASP A 189 -19.65 -2.38 -37.21
CA ASP A 189 -21.04 -2.61 -36.80
C ASP A 189 -21.91 -1.34 -36.87
N LEU A 190 -21.32 -0.16 -36.60
CA LEU A 190 -22.00 1.13 -36.76
C LEU A 190 -22.14 1.51 -38.24
N SER A 191 -21.14 1.20 -39.07
CA SER A 191 -21.20 1.40 -40.52
C SER A 191 -22.19 0.43 -41.20
N GLY A 192 -22.33 -0.80 -40.70
CA GLY A 192 -23.26 -1.81 -41.23
C GLY A 192 -24.73 -1.61 -40.86
N LYS A 193 -25.03 -0.69 -39.93
CA LYS A 193 -26.40 -0.35 -39.48
C LYS A 193 -27.04 0.83 -40.20
N SER A 194 -26.35 1.46 -41.16
CA SER A 194 -26.86 2.64 -41.89
C SER A 194 -27.79 2.32 -43.06
N ASP A 195 -27.86 1.09 -43.57
CA ASP A 195 -28.67 0.76 -44.76
C ASP A 195 -29.87 -0.13 -44.41
N GLY A 196 -30.95 0.51 -43.97
CA GLY A 196 -32.20 -0.18 -43.61
C GLY A 196 -33.44 0.71 -43.73
N GLY A 197 -33.56 1.49 -44.80
CA GLY A 197 -34.74 2.31 -45.12
C GLY A 197 -35.10 2.27 -46.61
N LYS A 198 -36.34 1.91 -46.93
CA LYS A 198 -36.87 1.60 -48.27
C LYS A 198 -37.00 2.81 -49.23
N ALA A 199 -36.69 2.50 -50.50
CA ALA A 199 -37.35 2.87 -51.78
C ALA A 199 -37.40 4.34 -52.27
N ALA A 200 -36.72 4.60 -53.40
CA ALA A 200 -37.29 5.20 -54.62
C ALA A 200 -36.28 5.11 -55.78
N SER A 201 -36.80 4.97 -56.99
CA SER A 201 -36.11 4.68 -58.26
C SER A 201 -35.69 5.93 -59.06
N VAL A 202 -34.70 5.74 -59.97
CA VAL A 202 -34.34 6.52 -61.21
C VAL A 202 -33.31 7.67 -61.03
N PRO A 203 -32.41 7.98 -62.02
CA PRO A 203 -31.41 7.17 -62.72
C PRO A 203 -29.96 7.76 -62.59
N ALA A 204 -29.00 7.11 -63.25
CA ALA A 204 -27.57 7.40 -63.24
C ALA A 204 -27.15 8.85 -63.58
N VAL A 205 -26.29 9.44 -62.74
CA VAL A 205 -25.46 10.62 -63.06
C VAL A 205 -24.05 10.45 -62.46
N SER A 206 -23.06 10.61 -63.33
CA SER A 206 -21.61 10.80 -63.19
C SER A 206 -20.88 10.39 -61.89
N LYS A 207 -19.92 9.49 -62.05
CA LYS A 207 -18.71 9.37 -61.22
C LYS A 207 -18.11 10.75 -60.95
N SER A 208 -18.00 11.15 -59.68
CA SER A 208 -17.07 12.19 -59.24
C SER A 208 -16.25 11.67 -58.06
N ASP A 209 -14.95 11.57 -58.34
CA ASP A 209 -13.79 11.67 -57.46
C ASP A 209 -13.90 11.11 -56.04
N GLY A 210 -13.44 9.86 -55.91
CA GLY A 210 -12.85 9.38 -54.67
C GLY A 210 -11.61 10.21 -54.34
N SER A 211 -11.79 11.24 -53.52
CA SER A 211 -10.68 11.94 -52.88
C SER A 211 -9.95 10.94 -51.97
N ALA A 212 -8.85 10.38 -52.50
CA ALA A 212 -7.91 9.63 -51.71
C ALA A 212 -7.28 10.59 -50.69
N VAL A 213 -7.64 10.43 -49.42
CA VAL A 213 -6.97 11.13 -48.32
C VAL A 213 -5.46 10.92 -48.47
N PRO A 214 -4.65 11.99 -48.56
CA PRO A 214 -3.21 11.85 -48.73
C PRO A 214 -2.62 10.99 -47.60
N LYS A 215 -1.77 10.01 -47.94
CA LYS A 215 -1.13 9.11 -46.96
C LYS A 215 -0.43 9.86 -45.82
N ASP A 216 0.06 11.07 -46.10
CA ASP A 216 0.70 11.95 -45.11
C ASP A 216 -0.30 12.48 -44.06
N VAL A 217 -1.55 12.76 -44.45
CA VAL A 217 -2.62 13.19 -43.52
C VAL A 217 -3.09 12.03 -42.66
N GLN A 218 -3.17 10.83 -43.23
CA GLN A 218 -3.51 9.60 -42.49
C GLN A 218 -2.42 9.26 -41.46
N GLY A 219 -1.13 9.32 -41.84
CA GLY A 219 0.00 9.12 -40.94
C GLY A 219 0.09 10.18 -39.82
N GLN A 220 -0.22 11.45 -40.14
CA GLN A 220 -0.27 12.53 -39.15
C GLN A 220 -1.46 12.37 -38.17
N HIS A 221 -2.62 11.89 -38.64
CA HIS A 221 -3.79 11.63 -37.82
C HIS A 221 -3.58 10.42 -36.90
N ASP A 222 -2.99 9.35 -37.42
CA ASP A 222 -2.71 8.13 -36.65
C ASP A 222 -1.70 8.41 -35.52
N THR A 223 -0.65 9.19 -35.80
CA THR A 223 0.34 9.61 -34.78
C THR A 223 -0.25 10.53 -33.70
N ASN A 224 -1.14 11.46 -34.08
CA ASN A 224 -1.83 12.33 -33.11
C ASN A 224 -2.81 11.53 -32.23
N SER A 225 -3.50 10.54 -32.82
CA SER A 225 -4.40 9.64 -32.08
C SER A 225 -3.63 8.77 -31.07
N GLU A 226 -2.46 8.25 -31.45
CA GLU A 226 -1.61 7.44 -30.58
C GLU A 226 -1.03 8.27 -29.42
N ARG A 227 -0.60 9.52 -29.69
CA ARG A 227 -0.16 10.46 -28.64
C ARG A 227 -1.28 10.74 -27.64
N LYS A 228 -2.51 11.00 -28.11
CA LYS A 228 -3.67 11.22 -27.24
C LYS A 228 -3.97 9.99 -26.36
N ARG A 229 -3.90 8.77 -26.92
CA ARG A 229 -4.07 7.53 -26.15
C ARG A 229 -2.99 7.35 -25.08
N LYS A 230 -1.72 7.56 -25.43
CA LYS A 230 -0.60 7.51 -24.47
C LYS A 230 -0.76 8.53 -23.34
N ALA A 231 -1.17 9.76 -23.69
CA ALA A 231 -1.44 10.81 -22.70
C ALA A 231 -2.60 10.42 -21.77
N LEU A 232 -3.72 9.91 -22.32
CA LEU A 232 -4.84 9.41 -21.53
C LEU A 232 -4.44 8.27 -20.60
N HIS A 233 -3.66 7.28 -21.09
CA HIS A 233 -3.12 6.20 -20.25
C HIS A 233 -2.22 6.74 -19.13
N ALA A 234 -1.42 7.78 -19.39
CA ALA A 234 -0.57 8.39 -18.38
C ALA A 234 -1.41 9.10 -17.31
N LEU A 235 -2.41 9.88 -17.72
CA LEU A 235 -3.33 10.57 -16.82
C LEU A 235 -4.12 9.59 -15.95
N LEU A 236 -4.71 8.56 -16.55
CA LEU A 236 -5.46 7.54 -15.80
C LEU A 236 -4.57 6.85 -14.75
N ARG A 237 -3.34 6.47 -15.12
CA ARG A 237 -2.39 5.87 -14.16
C ARG A 237 -2.01 6.83 -13.05
N ALA A 238 -1.78 8.10 -13.36
CA ALA A 238 -1.46 9.12 -12.36
C ALA A 238 -2.65 9.32 -11.39
N SER A 239 -3.86 9.45 -11.90
CA SER A 239 -5.07 9.56 -11.10
C SER A 239 -5.27 8.35 -10.18
N CYS A 240 -5.15 7.12 -10.71
CA CYS A 240 -5.23 5.91 -9.90
C CYS A 240 -4.20 5.88 -8.77
N ARG A 241 -2.97 6.35 -9.02
CA ARG A 241 -1.93 6.45 -7.98
C ARG A 241 -2.28 7.48 -6.91
N ILE A 242 -2.77 8.66 -7.30
CA ILE A 242 -3.19 9.70 -6.35
C ILE A 242 -4.32 9.17 -5.45
N PHE A 243 -5.35 8.56 -6.04
CA PHE A 243 -6.43 7.92 -5.27
C PHE A 243 -5.89 6.80 -4.37
N GLY A 244 -4.93 6.03 -4.85
CA GLY A 244 -4.26 4.98 -4.09
C GLY A 244 -3.52 5.51 -2.86
N TYR A 245 -2.75 6.59 -2.98
CA TYR A 245 -2.09 7.22 -1.83
C TYR A 245 -3.08 7.76 -0.81
N LEU A 246 -4.16 8.40 -1.26
CA LEU A 246 -5.22 8.87 -0.37
C LEU A 246 -5.89 7.71 0.36
N TRP A 247 -6.18 6.63 -0.36
CA TRP A 247 -6.73 5.40 0.22
C TRP A 247 -5.83 4.82 1.31
N VAL A 248 -4.54 4.64 1.01
CA VAL A 248 -3.55 4.12 1.95
C VAL A 248 -3.42 5.03 3.18
N LEU A 249 -3.33 6.35 2.98
CA LEU A 249 -3.22 7.32 4.08
C LEU A 249 -4.45 7.25 4.99
N CYS A 250 -5.65 7.32 4.42
CA CYS A 250 -6.89 7.22 5.18
C CYS A 250 -7.00 5.89 5.93
N TRP A 251 -6.58 4.79 5.29
CA TRP A 251 -6.59 3.47 5.91
C TRP A 251 -5.73 3.40 7.17
N PHE A 252 -4.49 3.90 7.10
CA PHE A 252 -3.60 3.94 8.25
C PHE A 252 -4.10 4.87 9.35
N VAL A 253 -4.67 6.03 9.00
CA VAL A 253 -5.24 6.96 9.99
C VAL A 253 -6.40 6.35 10.78
N VAL A 254 -7.22 5.54 10.12
CA VAL A 254 -8.37 4.88 10.77
C VAL A 254 -7.94 3.67 11.59
N THR A 255 -6.99 2.88 11.07
CA THR A 255 -6.65 1.58 11.67
C THR A 255 -5.45 1.62 12.60
N GLY A 256 -4.57 2.63 12.48
CA GLY A 256 -3.34 2.77 13.25
C GLY A 256 -3.56 3.19 14.70
N TRP A 257 -4.66 3.86 15.00
CA TRP A 257 -4.87 4.43 16.33
C TRP A 257 -4.80 3.42 17.49
N PRO A 258 -5.47 2.23 17.44
CA PRO A 258 -5.32 1.22 18.48
C PRO A 258 -3.86 0.83 18.75
N PHE A 259 -3.04 0.72 17.70
CA PHE A 259 -1.62 0.39 17.81
C PHE A 259 -0.87 1.50 18.53
N VAL A 260 -0.96 2.75 18.06
CA VAL A 260 -0.29 3.90 18.69
C VAL A 260 -0.76 4.09 20.14
N LYS A 261 -2.05 3.94 20.39
CA LYS A 261 -2.63 4.04 21.74
C LYS A 261 -1.99 3.03 22.70
N ALA A 262 -1.78 1.78 22.27
CA ALA A 262 -1.15 0.79 23.13
C ALA A 262 0.28 1.18 23.53
N TYR A 263 1.08 1.76 22.63
CA TYR A 263 2.40 2.28 22.97
C TYR A 263 2.35 3.50 23.89
N LEU A 264 1.38 4.39 23.69
CA LEU A 264 1.17 5.53 24.59
C LEU A 264 0.73 5.07 26.00
N ASP A 265 -0.13 4.06 26.08
CA ASP A 265 -0.62 3.49 27.34
C ASP A 265 0.49 2.80 28.16
N VAL A 266 1.50 2.21 27.51
CA VAL A 266 2.73 1.74 28.20
C VAL A 266 3.74 2.85 28.48
N ARG A 267 3.31 4.12 28.33
CA ARG A 267 4.10 5.32 28.59
C ARG A 267 5.40 5.38 27.78
N MET A 268 5.39 4.85 26.55
CA MET A 268 6.56 4.90 25.66
C MET A 268 7.09 6.32 25.46
N ALA A 269 6.21 7.33 25.46
CA ALA A 269 6.61 8.74 25.38
C ALA A 269 7.44 9.24 26.57
N ASP A 270 7.39 8.53 27.70
CA ASP A 270 8.16 8.83 28.90
C ASP A 270 9.43 7.95 29.02
N TRP A 271 9.67 7.05 28.07
CA TRP A 271 10.87 6.22 28.09
C TRP A 271 12.09 7.10 27.76
N GLY A 272 13.10 7.06 28.61
CA GLY A 272 14.39 7.68 28.32
C GLY A 272 15.05 7.02 27.10
N LEU A 273 15.86 7.78 26.37
CA LEU A 273 16.72 7.20 25.35
C LEU A 273 17.67 6.19 26.05
N PRO A 274 17.92 5.01 25.47
CA PRO A 274 18.80 4.01 26.08
C PRO A 274 20.27 4.44 26.12
N TYR A 275 20.62 5.62 25.59
CA TYR A 275 21.96 6.18 25.58
C TYR A 275 22.22 7.06 26.80
N SER A 276 22.15 6.49 28.01
CA SER A 276 22.65 7.16 29.23
C SER A 276 24.11 7.58 29.13
N ILE A 277 24.89 6.93 28.25
CA ILE A 277 26.27 7.26 27.92
C ILE A 277 26.40 8.68 27.33
N LEU A 278 25.47 9.07 26.44
CA LEU A 278 25.47 10.41 25.84
C LEU A 278 24.98 11.46 26.85
N GLU A 279 24.09 11.06 27.76
CA GLU A 279 23.61 11.96 28.82
C GLU A 279 24.73 12.28 29.82
N SER A 280 25.54 11.30 30.22
CA SER A 280 26.76 11.53 31.03
C SER A 280 27.81 12.36 30.29
N ALA A 281 28.00 12.14 28.97
CA ALA A 281 28.94 12.92 28.17
C ALA A 281 28.50 14.39 27.98
N CYS A 282 27.19 14.65 27.87
CA CYS A 282 26.63 16.00 27.70
C CYS A 282 26.42 16.76 29.01
N THR A 283 26.17 16.07 30.13
CA THR A 283 25.90 16.71 31.43
C THR A 283 27.14 16.87 32.31
N GLY A 284 28.29 16.30 31.91
CA GLY A 284 29.56 16.45 32.63
C GLY A 284 29.56 15.90 34.05
N ARG A 285 28.58 15.05 34.42
CA ARG A 285 28.61 14.32 35.68
C ARG A 285 29.49 13.09 35.52
N GLU A 286 30.73 13.24 35.96
CA GLU A 286 31.53 12.09 36.39
C GLU A 286 30.80 11.40 37.56
N SER A 287 30.75 10.08 37.49
CA SER A 287 30.12 9.16 38.44
C SER A 287 30.71 9.24 39.84
#